data_AF-A0A821F5G5-F1
#
_entry.id   AF-A0A821F5G5-F1
#
_cell.length_a   1.000
_cell.length_b   1.000
_cell.length_c   1.000
_cell.angle_alpha   90.00
_cell.angle_beta   90.00
_cell.angle_gamma   90.00
#
_symmetry.space_group_name_H-M   'P 1'
#
loop_
_entity.id
_entity.type
_entity.pdbx_description
1 polymer ?
#
loop_
_entity_poly.entity_id
_entity_poly.type
_entity_poly.pdbx_seq_one_letter_code
_entity_poly.pdbx_strand_id
1 'polypeptide(L)'
;MQDQCEQAEKGLNIGNTREAYGLIKMLRKEFVPRLNVIRNQEGTMLQINDDIKRRWTQYCSSLYKDPGGEDGMVKELEDISPPENEDPRDILYSEVKAAINSLKRNKSPGSDGVTAEMLQAGGEPLSRQIHKLCNKVWHE
;
A
#
# COMPACT_ATOMS: atom_id res chain seq x y z
N MET A 1 13.38 32.06 3.94
CA MET A 1 13.71 31.18 2.80
C MET A 1 15.02 30.43 3.04
N GLN A 2 16.10 31.13 3.42
CA GLN A 2 17.41 30.54 3.72
C GLN A 2 17.37 29.50 4.85
N ASP A 3 16.74 29.81 5.99
CA ASP A 3 16.52 28.86 7.10
C ASP A 3 15.78 27.58 6.69
N GLN A 4 14.80 27.69 5.80
CA GLN A 4 13.99 26.53 5.37
C GLN A 4 14.77 25.61 4.42
N CYS A 5 15.64 26.19 3.58
CA CYS A 5 16.56 25.41 2.75
C CYS A 5 17.60 24.69 3.63
N GLU A 6 18.16 25.37 4.63
CA GLU A 6 19.14 24.78 5.55
C GLU A 6 18.53 23.66 6.41
N GLN A 7 17.28 23.81 6.85
CA GLN A 7 16.54 22.74 7.54
C GLN A 7 16.26 21.54 6.64
N ALA A 8 15.90 21.77 5.37
CA ALA A 8 15.69 20.67 4.42
C ALA A 8 16.99 19.88 4.16
N GLU A 9 18.12 20.57 4.01
CA GLU A 9 19.43 19.93 3.81
C GLU A 9 19.88 19.12 5.02
N LYS A 10 19.72 19.67 6.23
CA LYS A 10 19.95 18.93 7.49
C LYS A 10 19.06 17.70 7.60
N GLY A 11 17.78 17.83 7.25
CA GLY A 11 16.82 16.72 7.24
C GLY A 11 17.21 15.59 6.29
N LEU A 12 17.73 15.91 5.10
CA LEU A 12 18.22 14.92 4.13
C LEU A 12 19.44 14.16 4.67
N ASN A 13 20.39 14.87 5.29
CA ASN A 13 21.61 14.26 5.85
C ASN A 13 21.33 13.34 7.05
N ILE A 14 20.29 13.61 7.84
CA ILE A 14 19.93 12.83 9.03
C ILE A 14 18.99 11.66 8.67
N GLY A 15 18.57 11.53 7.40
CA GLY A 15 17.64 10.50 6.94
C GLY A 15 16.16 10.82 7.21
N ASN A 16 15.85 12.04 7.67
CA ASN A 16 14.50 12.56 7.84
C ASN A 16 13.95 13.11 6.51
N THR A 17 13.92 12.23 5.51
CA THR A 17 13.60 12.56 4.13
C THR A 17 12.19 13.12 3.98
N ARG A 18 11.21 12.62 4.75
CA ARG A 18 9.81 13.05 4.65
C ARG A 18 9.61 14.52 5.01
N GLU A 19 10.19 14.98 6.11
CA GLU A 19 10.07 16.40 6.52
C GLU A 19 10.84 17.31 5.58
N ALA A 20 12.04 16.89 5.14
CA ALA A 20 12.82 17.62 4.15
C ALA A 20 12.07 17.78 2.82
N TYR A 21 11.49 16.69 2.28
CA TYR A 21 10.66 16.75 1.07
C TYR A 21 9.37 17.54 1.28
N GLY A 22 8.81 17.54 2.51
CA GLY A 22 7.69 18.40 2.88
C GLY A 22 8.02 19.89 2.78
N LEU A 23 9.18 20.29 3.30
CA LEU A 23 9.70 21.67 3.21
C LEU A 23 9.96 22.06 1.76
N ILE A 24 10.65 21.22 0.99
CA ILE A 24 10.92 21.47 -0.44
C ILE A 24 9.61 21.62 -1.22
N LYS A 25 8.62 20.76 -0.94
CA LYS A 25 7.31 20.83 -1.58
C LYS A 25 6.61 22.13 -1.24
N MET A 26 6.65 22.59 0.01
CA MET A 26 6.06 23.88 0.40
C MET A 26 6.76 25.06 -0.28
N LEU A 27 8.08 25.05 -0.36
CA LEU A 27 8.89 26.10 -1.01
C LEU A 27 8.65 26.19 -2.52
N ARG A 28 8.43 25.05 -3.18
CA ARG A 28 8.20 24.97 -4.64
C ARG A 28 6.73 25.05 -5.05
N LYS A 29 5.79 25.10 -4.09
CA LYS A 29 4.37 24.97 -4.43
C LYS A 29 3.86 26.26 -5.08
N GLU A 30 3.75 26.23 -6.39
CA GLU A 30 2.95 27.22 -7.14
C GLU A 30 1.45 26.94 -6.95
N PHE A 31 0.65 28.01 -6.96
CA PHE A 31 -0.80 27.87 -6.92
C PHE A 31 -1.29 27.28 -8.24
N VAL A 32 -1.77 26.04 -8.20
CA VAL A 32 -2.43 25.38 -9.32
C VAL A 32 -3.93 25.32 -9.02
N PRO A 33 -4.81 25.94 -9.84
CA PRO A 33 -6.24 25.81 -9.65
C PRO A 33 -6.66 24.35 -9.79
N ARG A 34 -7.55 23.88 -8.90
CA ARG A 34 -8.08 22.52 -8.98
C ARG A 34 -9.08 22.45 -10.13
N LEU A 35 -8.66 21.85 -11.25
CA LEU A 35 -9.52 21.54 -12.38
C LEU A 35 -10.10 20.14 -12.19
N ASN A 36 -11.42 20.03 -12.10
CA ASN A 36 -12.11 18.74 -12.09
C ASN A 36 -12.52 18.39 -13.53
N VAL A 37 -11.52 18.01 -14.34
CA VAL A 37 -11.71 17.72 -15.77
C VAL A 37 -10.96 16.45 -16.13
N ILE A 38 -11.63 15.51 -16.81
CA ILE A 38 -10.99 14.27 -17.30
C ILE A 38 -11.32 14.03 -18.77
N ARG A 39 -10.45 13.29 -19.48
CA ARG A 39 -10.61 13.00 -20.90
C ARG A 39 -11.44 11.73 -21.12
N ASN A 40 -12.45 11.79 -22.00
CA ASN A 40 -13.18 10.60 -22.44
C ASN A 40 -12.34 9.77 -23.44
N GLN A 41 -12.85 8.62 -23.88
CA GLN A 41 -12.13 7.75 -24.82
C GLN A 41 -11.92 8.38 -26.21
N GLU A 42 -12.83 9.25 -26.64
CA GLU A 42 -12.78 9.97 -27.91
C GLU A 42 -11.88 11.21 -27.86
N GLY A 43 -11.33 11.52 -26.68
CA GLY A 43 -10.42 12.63 -26.47
C GLY A 43 -11.06 13.94 -26.02
N THR A 44 -12.36 13.96 -25.77
CA THR A 44 -13.15 15.12 -25.29
C THR A 44 -13.00 15.33 -23.78
N MET A 45 -12.96 16.58 -23.33
CA MET A 45 -12.81 16.95 -21.92
C MET A 45 -14.17 17.00 -21.20
N LEU A 46 -14.34 16.14 -20.19
CA LEU A 46 -15.52 16.05 -19.34
C LEU A 46 -15.31 16.89 -18.07
N GLN A 47 -16.27 17.77 -17.76
CA GLN A 47 -16.23 18.66 -16.58
C GLN A 47 -17.40 18.42 -15.61
N ILE A 48 -18.43 17.70 -16.04
CA ILE A 48 -19.64 17.41 -15.26
C ILE A 48 -19.37 16.21 -14.35
N ASN A 49 -19.57 16.36 -13.04
CA ASN A 49 -19.26 15.32 -12.04
C ASN A 49 -19.83 13.93 -12.37
N ASP A 50 -21.05 13.84 -12.88
CA ASP A 50 -21.66 12.55 -13.20
C ASP A 50 -21.05 11.89 -14.43
N ASP A 51 -20.63 12.68 -15.42
CA ASP A 51 -19.89 12.18 -16.58
C ASP A 51 -18.48 11.73 -16.19
N ILE A 52 -17.84 12.45 -15.26
CA ILE A 52 -16.55 12.08 -14.69
C ILE A 52 -16.64 10.73 -13.98
N LYS A 53 -17.65 10.55 -13.10
CA LYS A 53 -17.89 9.28 -12.42
C LYS A 53 -18.14 8.14 -13.41
N ARG A 54 -19.01 8.35 -14.40
CA ARG A 54 -19.31 7.34 -15.43
C ARG A 54 -18.05 6.92 -16.20
N ARG A 55 -17.20 7.88 -16.56
CA ARG A 55 -15.93 7.62 -17.25
C ARG A 55 -14.93 6.85 -16.38
N TRP A 56 -14.90 7.10 -15.06
CA TRP A 56 -14.12 6.29 -14.10
C TRP A 56 -14.64 4.86 -14.03
N THR A 57 -15.95 4.66 -13.93
CA THR A 57 -16.56 3.32 -13.95
C THR A 57 -16.18 2.57 -15.22
N GLN A 58 -16.34 3.19 -16.38
CA GLN A 58 -15.97 2.58 -17.67
C GLN A 58 -14.48 2.21 -17.73
N TYR A 59 -13.59 3.08 -17.23
CA TYR A 59 -12.16 2.81 -17.19
C TYR A 59 -11.85 1.59 -16.33
N CYS A 60 -12.29 1.59 -15.08
CA CYS A 60 -12.00 0.51 -14.14
C CYS A 60 -12.60 -0.81 -14.62
N SER A 61 -13.85 -0.81 -15.10
CA SER A 61 -14.46 -2.00 -15.69
C SER A 61 -13.68 -2.52 -16.90
N SER A 62 -13.07 -1.67 -17.72
CA SER A 62 -12.22 -2.13 -18.83
C SER A 62 -10.86 -2.66 -18.36
N LEU A 63 -10.29 -2.06 -17.33
CA LEU A 63 -8.97 -2.41 -16.79
C LEU A 63 -8.98 -3.77 -16.08
N TYR A 64 -10.06 -4.04 -15.34
CA TYR A 64 -10.26 -5.27 -14.57
C TYR A 64 -11.12 -6.29 -15.30
N LYS A 65 -11.35 -6.12 -16.61
CA LYS A 65 -11.90 -7.22 -17.43
C LYS A 65 -10.81 -8.26 -17.56
N ASP A 66 -11.00 -9.38 -16.88
CA ASP A 66 -10.13 -10.55 -17.02
C ASP A 66 -10.34 -11.19 -18.41
N PRO A 67 -9.33 -11.20 -19.30
CA PRO A 67 -9.42 -11.88 -20.58
C PRO A 67 -9.41 -13.42 -20.46
N GLY A 68 -9.02 -13.97 -19.30
CA GLY A 68 -8.99 -15.41 -19.02
C GLY A 68 -10.18 -15.94 -18.21
N GLY A 69 -11.05 -15.05 -17.69
CA GLY A 69 -12.17 -15.44 -16.83
C GLY A 69 -11.70 -16.20 -15.57
N GLU A 70 -12.56 -17.05 -15.01
CA GLU A 70 -12.21 -17.87 -13.82
C GLU A 70 -10.96 -18.75 -14.06
N ASP A 71 -10.73 -19.19 -15.30
CA ASP A 71 -9.64 -20.10 -15.67
C ASP A 71 -8.25 -19.43 -15.58
N GLY A 72 -8.18 -18.12 -15.85
CA GLY A 72 -6.95 -17.34 -15.71
C GLY A 72 -6.53 -17.15 -14.25
N MET A 73 -7.50 -16.87 -13.37
CA MET A 73 -7.27 -16.71 -11.94
C MET A 73 -6.90 -18.04 -11.26
N VAL A 74 -7.54 -19.15 -11.67
CA VAL A 74 -7.22 -20.50 -11.16
C VAL A 74 -5.79 -20.89 -11.53
N LYS A 75 -5.37 -20.62 -12.78
CA LYS A 75 -4.01 -20.92 -13.23
C LYS A 75 -2.94 -20.09 -12.52
N GLU A 76 -3.22 -18.81 -12.26
CA GLU A 76 -2.31 -17.99 -11.46
C GLU A 76 -2.19 -18.54 -10.04
N LEU A 77 -3.30 -19.00 -9.42
CA LEU A 77 -3.28 -19.61 -8.08
C LEU A 77 -2.56 -20.97 -8.04
N GLU A 78 -2.66 -21.78 -9.09
CA GLU A 78 -1.90 -23.04 -9.22
C GLU A 78 -0.39 -22.77 -9.30
N ASP A 79 0.04 -21.74 -10.04
CA ASP A 79 1.47 -21.40 -10.23
C ASP A 79 2.16 -20.92 -8.93
N ILE A 80 1.42 -20.31 -8.00
CA ILE A 80 1.93 -19.88 -6.69
C ILE A 80 1.60 -20.83 -5.53
N SER A 81 0.86 -21.91 -5.80
CA SER A 81 0.58 -22.91 -4.77
C SER A 81 1.85 -23.71 -4.46
N PRO A 82 2.19 -23.90 -3.17
CA PRO A 82 3.27 -24.79 -2.79
C PRO A 82 3.00 -26.23 -3.31
N PRO A 83 4.06 -27.00 -3.62
CA PRO A 83 3.89 -28.39 -4.03
C PRO A 83 3.18 -29.20 -2.94
N GLU A 84 2.21 -30.03 -3.33
CA GLU A 84 1.37 -30.86 -2.43
C GLU A 84 2.15 -31.77 -1.46
N ASN A 85 3.45 -31.95 -1.68
CA ASN A 85 4.30 -32.91 -0.96
C ASN A 85 5.09 -32.31 0.21
N GLU A 86 4.94 -31.02 0.50
CA GLU A 86 5.52 -30.43 1.71
C GLU A 86 4.50 -30.45 2.86
N ASP A 87 4.76 -31.29 3.86
CA ASP A 87 4.05 -31.27 5.13
C ASP A 87 4.12 -29.84 5.70
N PRO A 88 2.99 -29.17 6.00
CA PRO A 88 2.98 -27.78 6.40
C PRO A 88 3.80 -27.61 7.67
N ARG A 89 5.02 -27.08 7.51
CA ARG A 89 5.89 -26.78 8.64
C ARG A 89 5.30 -25.62 9.41
N ASP A 90 5.37 -25.70 10.74
CA ASP A 90 5.05 -24.57 11.60
C ASP A 90 5.86 -23.34 11.17
N ILE A 91 5.16 -22.21 11.01
CA ILE A 91 5.78 -20.90 10.80
C ILE A 91 6.63 -20.58 12.03
N LEU A 92 7.90 -20.22 11.84
CA LEU A 92 8.80 -19.97 12.96
C LEU A 92 8.52 -18.62 13.63
N TYR A 93 8.69 -18.57 14.94
CA TYR A 93 8.54 -17.32 15.69
C TYR A 93 9.47 -16.20 15.19
N SER A 94 10.70 -16.57 14.80
CA SER A 94 11.68 -15.63 14.25
C SER A 94 11.23 -14.99 12.94
N GLU A 95 10.52 -15.72 12.09
CA GLU A 95 10.00 -15.22 10.82
C GLU A 95 8.91 -14.19 11.05
N VAL A 96 7.96 -14.50 11.94
CA VAL A 96 6.89 -13.57 12.33
C VAL A 96 7.47 -12.30 12.93
N LYS A 97 8.45 -12.44 13.84
CA LYS A 97 9.11 -11.29 14.45
C LYS A 97 9.87 -10.44 13.42
N ALA A 98 10.55 -11.08 12.47
CA ALA A 98 11.23 -10.38 11.38
C ALA A 98 10.22 -9.65 10.46
N ALA A 99 9.09 -10.28 10.16
CA ALA A 99 8.02 -9.70 9.35
C ALA A 99 7.40 -8.46 10.02
N ILE A 100 7.06 -8.53 11.32
CA ILE A 100 6.53 -7.38 12.06
C ILE A 100 7.52 -6.20 12.03
N ASN A 101 8.82 -6.49 12.21
CA ASN A 101 9.86 -5.45 12.22
C ASN A 101 10.15 -4.86 10.83
N SER A 102 9.90 -5.61 9.75
CA SER A 102 10.11 -5.12 8.38
C SER A 102 8.95 -4.29 7.83
N LEU A 103 7.81 -4.23 8.55
CA LEU A 103 6.66 -3.43 8.14
C LEU A 103 7.02 -1.95 7.98
N LYS A 104 6.58 -1.38 6.85
CA LYS A 104 6.78 0.04 6.54
C LYS A 104 5.87 0.89 7.40
N ARG A 105 6.48 1.81 8.14
CA ARG A 105 5.81 2.84 8.93
C ARG A 105 5.10 3.87 8.05
N ASN A 106 4.10 4.55 8.61
CA ASN A 106 3.29 5.62 8.02
C ASN A 106 2.50 5.18 6.79
N LYS A 107 2.06 3.92 6.79
CA LYS A 107 1.08 3.42 5.82
C LYS A 107 -0.31 3.57 6.40
N SER A 108 -1.29 3.76 5.53
CA SER A 108 -2.69 3.78 5.94
C SER A 108 -3.04 2.42 6.57
N PRO A 109 -3.78 2.39 7.69
CA PRO A 109 -4.28 1.14 8.25
C PRO A 109 -5.26 0.48 7.28
N GLY A 110 -5.48 -0.83 7.47
CA GLY A 110 -6.54 -1.57 6.79
C GLY A 110 -7.94 -1.18 7.30
N SER A 111 -8.95 -1.92 6.87
CA SER A 111 -10.32 -1.79 7.40
C SER A 111 -10.42 -2.11 8.90
N ASP A 112 -9.44 -2.85 9.43
CA ASP A 112 -9.28 -3.17 10.85
C ASP A 112 -8.78 -1.98 11.70
N GLY A 113 -8.30 -0.91 11.07
CA GLY A 113 -7.74 0.25 11.78
C GLY A 113 -6.36 0.00 12.39
N VAL A 114 -5.72 -1.15 12.16
CA VAL A 114 -4.43 -1.50 12.76
C VAL A 114 -3.28 -0.97 11.89
N THR A 115 -2.35 -0.24 12.52
CA THR A 115 -1.17 0.30 11.84
C THR A 115 0.06 -0.56 12.07
N ALA A 116 1.04 -0.48 11.17
CA ALA A 116 2.34 -1.13 11.34
C ALA A 116 3.03 -0.72 12.66
N GLU A 117 2.88 0.53 13.06
CA GLU A 117 3.40 1.07 14.31
C GLU A 117 2.79 0.40 15.54
N MET A 118 1.49 0.11 15.52
CA MET A 118 0.84 -0.60 16.63
C MET A 118 1.37 -2.02 16.75
N LEU A 119 1.59 -2.71 15.62
CA LEU A 119 2.16 -4.05 15.60
C LEU A 119 3.61 -4.06 16.12
N GLN A 120 4.42 -3.08 15.69
CA GLN A 120 5.81 -2.93 16.13
C GLN A 120 5.91 -2.53 17.62
N ALA A 121 5.02 -1.67 18.10
CA ALA A 121 4.97 -1.22 19.50
C ALA A 121 4.46 -2.30 20.46
N GLY A 122 3.68 -3.27 19.98
CA GLY A 122 3.13 -4.35 20.80
C GLY A 122 4.16 -5.34 21.36
N GLY A 123 5.38 -5.34 20.83
CA GLY A 123 6.52 -6.10 21.36
C GLY A 123 6.29 -7.62 21.43
N GLU A 124 7.02 -8.29 22.32
CA GLU A 124 6.99 -9.76 22.47
C GLU A 124 5.59 -10.35 22.75
N PRO A 125 4.74 -9.77 23.61
CA PRO A 125 3.42 -10.33 23.87
C PRO A 125 2.55 -10.39 22.61
N LEU A 126 2.56 -9.33 21.81
CA LEU A 126 1.77 -9.27 20.57
C LEU A 126 2.35 -10.21 19.50
N SER A 127 3.67 -10.20 19.32
CA SER A 127 4.34 -11.09 18.36
C SER A 127 4.03 -12.57 18.62
N ARG A 128 3.94 -13.00 19.90
CA ARG A 128 3.56 -14.37 20.24
C ARG A 128 2.11 -14.70 19.88
N GLN A 129 1.19 -13.75 20.04
CA GLN A 129 -0.21 -13.96 19.67
C GLN A 129 -0.38 -14.02 18.15
N ILE A 130 0.33 -13.16 17.41
CA ILE A 130 0.36 -13.20 15.94
C ILE A 130 0.94 -14.53 15.46
N HIS A 131 2.05 -15.00 16.06
CA HIS A 131 2.65 -16.30 15.72
C HIS A 131 1.69 -17.48 15.94
N LYS A 132 0.95 -17.49 17.05
CA LYS A 132 -0.10 -18.49 17.30
C LYS A 132 -1.23 -18.40 16.27
N LEU A 133 -1.67 -17.19 15.93
CA LEU A 133 -2.72 -16.98 14.94
C LEU A 133 -2.29 -17.45 13.55
N CYS A 134 -1.08 -17.10 13.11
CA CYS A 134 -0.52 -17.53 11.83
C CYS A 134 -0.48 -19.06 11.72
N ASN A 135 0.03 -19.74 12.76
CA ASN A 135 0.04 -21.21 12.75
C ASN A 135 -1.35 -21.81 12.82
N LYS A 136 -2.29 -21.19 13.54
CA LYS A 136 -3.68 -21.67 13.56
C LYS A 136 -4.31 -21.62 12.16
N VAL A 137 -4.14 -20.51 11.44
CA VAL A 137 -4.66 -20.34 10.06
C VAL A 137 -3.94 -21.26 9.09
N TRP A 138 -2.65 -21.53 9.29
CA TRP A 138 -1.84 -22.39 8.43
C TRP A 138 -2.25 -23.87 8.49
N HIS A 139 -2.85 -24.31 9.60
CA HIS A 139 -3.29 -25.69 9.81
C HIS A 139 -4.83 -25.86 9.75
N GLU A 140 -5.58 -24.79 9.45
CA GLU A 140 -7.02 -24.86 9.15
C GLU A 140 -7.24 -25.33 7.70
#